data_AF-A0A960RTD8-F1
#
_entry.id   AF-A0A960RTD8-F1
#
_cell.length_a   1.000
_cell.length_b   1.000
_cell.length_c   1.000
_cell.angle_alpha   90.00
_cell.angle_beta   90.00
_cell.angle_gamma   90.00
#
_symmetry.space_group_name_H-M   'P 1'
#
loop_
_entity.id
_entity.type
_entity.pdbx_description
1 polymer ?
#
loop_
_entity_poly.entity_id
_entity_poly.type
_entity_poly.pdbx_seq_one_letter_code
_entity_poly.pdbx_strand_id
1 'polypeptide(L)'
;MRKWNFHHLGIPTQEKKEGESYHPKYKFYSTPFGANAYRVQWLRFPKECELPEILQTLPHLAFRVENLEEEILEKKVILGPWEPLKGFRVVVIEDEGLPIELIETDIEDEELARLDNENDYA
;
A
#
# COMPACT_ATOMS: atom_id res chain seq x y z
N MET A 1 0.30 -2.50 -24.24
CA MET A 1 0.71 -2.60 -22.83
C MET A 1 -0.24 -1.76 -22.00
N ARG A 2 -0.71 -2.27 -20.87
CA ARG A 2 -1.45 -1.47 -19.87
C ARG A 2 -0.56 -0.32 -19.40
N LYS A 3 -1.13 0.85 -19.14
CA LYS A 3 -0.41 2.02 -18.63
C LYS A 3 -0.77 2.18 -17.16
N TRP A 4 0.03 1.59 -16.29
CA TRP A 4 -0.09 1.78 -14.85
C TRP A 4 0.91 2.83 -14.40
N ASN A 5 0.51 3.67 -13.45
CA ASN A 5 1.39 4.66 -12.87
C ASN A 5 2.02 4.06 -11.61
N PHE A 6 3.35 4.03 -11.54
CA PHE A 6 4.04 3.60 -10.33
C PHE A 6 3.66 4.52 -9.17
N HIS A 7 3.14 3.95 -8.10
CA HIS A 7 2.75 4.68 -6.90
C HIS A 7 3.88 4.65 -5.88
N HIS A 8 4.30 3.46 -5.43
CA HIS A 8 5.35 3.31 -4.43
C HIS A 8 5.93 1.89 -4.43
N LEU A 9 7.06 1.70 -3.75
CA LEU A 9 7.66 0.39 -3.45
C LEU A 9 7.56 0.16 -1.94
N GLY A 10 6.74 -0.80 -1.53
CA GLY A 10 6.64 -1.23 -0.13
C GLY A 10 7.73 -2.24 0.20
N ILE A 11 8.49 -2.01 1.28
CA ILE A 11 9.56 -2.92 1.73
C ILE A 11 9.38 -3.28 3.20
N PRO A 12 9.13 -4.57 3.50
CA PRO A 12 9.12 -5.04 4.88
C PRO A 12 10.47 -4.83 5.59
N THR A 13 10.42 -4.46 6.87
CA THR A 13 11.60 -4.27 7.71
C THR A 13 11.32 -4.70 9.15
N GLN A 14 12.38 -5.11 9.84
CA GLN A 14 12.36 -5.38 11.27
C GLN A 14 12.82 -4.17 12.09
N GLU A 15 13.41 -3.17 11.44
CA GLU A 15 13.93 -1.98 12.09
C GLU A 15 12.84 -0.91 12.18
N LYS A 16 12.69 -0.30 13.36
CA LYS A 16 11.90 0.92 13.50
C LYS A 16 12.51 2.01 12.62
N LYS A 17 11.68 2.61 11.76
CA LYS A 17 12.09 3.75 10.92
C LYS A 17 11.68 5.08 11.54
N GLU A 18 12.47 6.12 11.28
CA GLU A 18 12.13 7.47 11.71
C GLU A 18 10.87 7.96 10.97
N GLY A 19 9.97 8.60 11.69
CA GLY A 19 8.70 9.10 11.16
C GLY A 19 7.66 8.01 10.84
N GLU A 20 7.88 6.74 11.22
CA GLU A 20 6.87 5.70 10.99
C GLU A 20 5.60 5.94 11.83
N SER A 21 4.44 5.75 11.22
CA SER A 21 3.12 5.85 11.84
C SER A 21 2.52 4.47 12.07
N TYR A 22 1.72 4.30 13.12
CA TYR A 22 1.03 3.05 13.41
C TYR A 22 -0.38 3.03 12.80
N HIS A 23 -0.69 1.97 12.07
CA HIS A 23 -1.98 1.71 11.44
C HIS A 23 -2.80 0.73 12.29
N PRO A 24 -3.72 1.20 13.15
CA PRO A 24 -4.36 0.36 14.16
C PRO A 24 -5.23 -0.75 13.57
N LYS A 25 -5.88 -0.50 12.43
CA LYS A 25 -6.79 -1.45 11.79
C LYS A 25 -6.10 -2.74 11.34
N TYR A 26 -4.89 -2.62 10.82
CA TYR A 26 -4.10 -3.74 10.28
C TYR A 26 -2.84 -4.03 11.10
N LYS A 27 -2.65 -3.30 12.20
CA LYS A 27 -1.59 -3.48 13.19
C LYS A 27 -0.20 -3.54 12.56
N PHE A 28 0.16 -2.56 11.73
CA PHE A 28 1.50 -2.41 11.16
C PHE A 28 1.97 -0.96 11.25
N TYR A 29 3.24 -0.72 10.96
CA TYR A 29 3.81 0.62 10.88
C TYR A 29 4.26 0.89 9.45
N SER A 30 4.10 2.12 8.97
CA SER A 30 4.68 2.55 7.70
C SER A 30 5.39 3.89 7.82
N THR A 31 6.41 4.11 7.01
CA THR A 31 6.87 5.49 6.75
C THR A 31 5.87 6.23 5.86
N PRO A 32 5.81 7.56 5.93
CA PRO A 32 4.86 8.34 5.14
C PRO A 32 5.06 8.18 3.63
N PHE A 33 3.98 8.31 2.86
CA PHE A 33 4.04 8.46 1.42
C PHE A 33 4.87 9.70 1.04
N GLY A 34 5.74 9.54 0.05
CA GLY A 34 6.63 10.62 -0.40
C GLY A 34 7.79 10.94 0.57
N ALA A 35 8.04 10.12 1.61
CA ALA A 35 9.16 10.31 2.54
C ALA A 35 10.55 10.33 1.87
N ASN A 36 10.66 9.87 0.62
CA ASN A 36 11.86 10.00 -0.20
C ASN A 36 11.50 10.18 -1.68
N ALA A 37 12.46 10.68 -2.46
CA ALA A 37 12.30 10.99 -3.89
C ALA A 37 11.93 9.78 -4.76
N TYR A 38 12.11 8.55 -4.25
CA TYR A 38 11.87 7.31 -4.98
C TYR A 38 10.58 6.60 -4.54
N ARG A 39 9.80 7.21 -3.63
CA ARG A 39 8.55 6.66 -3.09
C ARG A 39 8.74 5.25 -2.51
N VAL A 40 9.84 5.03 -1.80
CA VAL A 40 10.01 3.81 -0.99
C VAL A 40 9.24 3.97 0.31
N GLN A 41 8.37 3.02 0.61
CA GLN A 41 7.66 2.93 1.89
C GLN A 41 8.21 1.77 2.70
N TRP A 42 8.75 2.05 3.88
CA TRP A 42 9.17 1.00 4.80
C TRP A 42 7.98 0.54 5.63
N LEU A 43 7.84 -0.77 5.79
CA LEU A 43 6.73 -1.41 6.47
C LEU A 43 7.23 -2.31 7.58
N ARG A 44 6.78 -2.08 8.82
CA ARG A 44 7.18 -2.90 9.97
C ARG A 44 5.96 -3.58 10.56
N PHE A 45 6.00 -4.91 10.60
CA PHE A 45 4.89 -5.76 11.01
C PHE A 45 5.19 -6.41 12.37
N PRO A 46 4.52 -5.97 13.46
CA PRO A 46 4.51 -6.70 14.72
C PRO A 46 3.92 -8.11 14.55
N LYS A 47 4.23 -9.01 15.51
CA LYS A 47 3.70 -10.39 15.53
C LYS A 47 2.18 -10.48 15.51
N GLU A 48 1.50 -9.42 15.89
CA GLU A 48 0.04 -9.35 15.99
C GLU A 48 -0.62 -8.85 14.70
N CYS A 49 0.18 -8.54 13.67
CA CYS A 49 -0.32 -8.15 12.36
C CYS A 49 -1.01 -9.34 11.68
N GLU A 50 -2.25 -9.11 11.27
CA GLU A 50 -3.13 -10.13 10.65
C GLU A 50 -3.10 -10.08 9.11
N LEU A 51 -2.22 -9.25 8.53
CA LEU A 51 -2.07 -9.17 7.08
C LEU A 51 -1.48 -10.46 6.51
N PRO A 52 -1.75 -10.79 5.23
CA PRO A 52 -1.13 -11.92 4.55
C PRO A 52 0.40 -11.96 4.71
N GLU A 53 0.95 -13.14 5.03
CA GLU A 53 2.39 -13.32 5.28
C GLU A 53 3.26 -12.82 4.11
N ILE A 54 2.78 -12.97 2.87
CA ILE A 54 3.49 -12.52 1.67
C ILE A 54 3.75 -10.99 1.69
N LEU A 55 2.83 -10.19 2.23
CA LEU A 55 3.01 -8.75 2.41
C LEU A 55 3.97 -8.41 3.55
N GLN A 56 4.06 -9.29 4.55
CA GLN A 56 4.95 -9.10 5.69
C GLN A 56 6.41 -9.51 5.40
N THR A 57 6.63 -10.27 4.33
CA THR A 57 7.93 -10.90 4.04
C THR A 57 8.55 -10.52 2.71
N LEU A 58 7.74 -10.10 1.72
CA LEU A 58 8.23 -9.69 0.40
C LEU A 58 7.97 -8.20 0.14
N PRO A 59 8.85 -7.53 -0.61
CA PRO A 59 8.54 -6.23 -1.18
C PRO A 59 7.35 -6.30 -2.14
N HIS A 60 6.58 -5.21 -2.24
CA HIS A 60 5.51 -5.09 -3.22
C HIS A 60 5.65 -3.81 -4.06
N LEU A 61 5.29 -3.93 -5.33
CA LEU A 61 5.07 -2.77 -6.18
C LEU A 61 3.63 -2.31 -6.04
N ALA A 62 3.44 -1.01 -5.87
CA ALA A 62 2.13 -0.39 -5.87
C ALA A 62 1.92 0.42 -7.15
N PHE A 63 0.75 0.28 -7.76
CA PHE A 63 0.39 0.98 -8.99
C PHE A 63 -0.95 1.69 -8.85
N ARG A 64 -1.03 2.93 -9.31
CA ARG A 64 -2.31 3.61 -9.55
C ARG A 64 -2.90 3.14 -10.88
N VAL A 65 -4.15 2.72 -10.84
CA VAL A 65 -4.95 2.23 -11.98
C VAL A 65 -6.24 3.05 -12.12
N GLU A 66 -6.80 3.07 -13.33
CA GLU A 66 -8.04 3.81 -13.63
C GLU A 66 -9.30 3.10 -13.13
N ASN A 67 -9.31 1.75 -13.19
CA ASN A 67 -10.45 0.93 -12.79
C ASN A 67 -9.97 -0.35 -12.08
N LEU A 68 -10.08 -0.40 -10.76
CA LEU A 68 -9.70 -1.56 -9.96
C LEU A 68 -10.49 -2.81 -10.33
N GLU A 69 -11.78 -2.69 -10.61
CA GLU A 69 -12.66 -3.83 -10.89
C GLU A 69 -12.23 -4.56 -12.17
N GLU A 70 -11.86 -3.81 -13.21
CA GLU A 70 -11.33 -4.36 -14.45
C GLU A 70 -9.95 -5.00 -14.25
N GLU A 71 -9.10 -4.39 -13.44
CA GLU A 71 -7.71 -4.83 -13.27
C GLU A 71 -7.57 -6.12 -12.45
N ILE A 72 -8.51 -6.39 -11.55
CA ILE A 72 -8.51 -7.59 -10.70
C ILE A 72 -9.25 -8.78 -11.32
N LEU A 73 -9.87 -8.62 -12.50
CA LEU A 73 -10.53 -9.73 -13.19
C LEU A 73 -9.55 -10.89 -13.42
N GLU A 74 -9.95 -12.09 -13.02
CA GLU A 74 -9.18 -13.33 -13.14
C GLU A 74 -7.81 -13.30 -12.42
N LYS A 75 -7.58 -12.32 -11.53
CA LYS A 75 -6.38 -12.25 -10.69
C LYS A 75 -6.57 -12.95 -9.35
N LYS A 76 -5.46 -13.43 -8.78
CA LYS A 76 -5.43 -13.98 -7.43
C LYS A 76 -5.41 -12.84 -6.42
N VAL A 77 -6.60 -12.39 -5.99
CA VAL A 77 -6.72 -11.39 -4.92
C VAL A 77 -6.33 -12.01 -3.58
N ILE A 78 -5.42 -11.38 -2.86
CA ILE A 78 -4.94 -11.81 -1.54
C ILE A 78 -5.33 -10.84 -0.41
N LEU A 79 -5.74 -9.61 -0.75
CA LEU A 79 -6.22 -8.62 0.20
C LEU A 79 -7.15 -7.61 -0.48
N GLY A 80 -8.21 -7.20 0.22
CA GLY A 80 -9.17 -6.20 -0.26
C GLY A 80 -10.32 -6.78 -1.10
N PRO A 81 -11.06 -5.91 -1.83
CA PRO A 81 -10.90 -4.46 -1.86
C PRO A 81 -11.18 -3.81 -0.50
N TRP A 82 -10.47 -2.74 -0.19
CA TRP A 82 -10.76 -1.89 0.96
C TRP A 82 -10.53 -0.41 0.62
N GLU A 83 -10.87 0.47 1.55
CA GLU A 83 -10.70 1.91 1.42
C GLU A 83 -10.13 2.47 2.75
N PRO A 84 -8.80 2.59 2.91
CA PRO A 84 -8.17 3.11 4.14
C PRO A 84 -8.40 4.60 4.36
N LEU A 85 -8.71 5.31 3.27
CA LEU A 85 -9.01 6.73 3.23
C LEU A 85 -10.10 6.92 2.20
N LYS A 86 -11.06 7.80 2.49
CA LYS A 86 -12.15 8.11 1.57
C LYS A 86 -11.60 8.54 0.20
N GLY A 87 -11.99 7.85 -0.86
CA GLY A 87 -11.50 8.07 -2.22
C GLY A 87 -10.18 7.36 -2.55
N PHE A 88 -9.67 6.49 -1.68
CA PHE A 88 -8.45 5.72 -1.90
C PHE A 88 -8.75 4.23 -1.77
N ARG A 89 -9.04 3.56 -2.89
CA ARG A 89 -9.36 2.13 -2.92
C ARG A 89 -8.11 1.31 -3.17
N VAL A 90 -7.98 0.16 -2.50
CA VAL A 90 -6.81 -0.71 -2.60
C VAL A 90 -7.21 -2.17 -2.72
N VAL A 91 -6.52 -2.90 -3.60
CA VAL A 91 -6.53 -4.37 -3.67
C VAL A 91 -5.07 -4.84 -3.77
N VAL A 92 -4.73 -5.92 -3.08
CA VAL A 92 -3.47 -6.62 -3.32
C VAL A 92 -3.75 -7.94 -4.03
N ILE A 93 -3.06 -8.16 -5.14
CA ILE A 93 -3.04 -9.43 -5.86
C ILE A 93 -1.69 -10.13 -5.67
N GLU A 94 -1.67 -11.44 -5.88
CA GLU A 94 -0.45 -12.19 -6.08
C GLU A 94 -0.26 -12.50 -7.56
N ASP A 95 0.87 -12.08 -8.13
CA ASP A 95 1.25 -12.32 -9.52
C ASP A 95 2.67 -12.91 -9.52
N GLU A 96 2.83 -14.12 -10.06
CA GLU A 96 4.11 -14.88 -10.06
C GLU A 96 4.79 -15.00 -8.67
N GLY A 97 4.00 -15.09 -7.60
CA GLY A 97 4.50 -15.19 -6.22
C GLY A 97 4.97 -13.86 -5.61
N LEU A 98 4.68 -12.73 -6.27
CA LEU A 98 4.93 -11.40 -5.75
C LEU A 98 3.61 -10.69 -5.39
N PRO A 99 3.56 -10.00 -4.25
CA PRO A 99 2.44 -9.12 -3.95
C PRO A 99 2.53 -7.87 -4.84
N ILE A 100 1.43 -7.56 -5.52
CA ILE A 100 1.25 -6.32 -6.29
C ILE A 100 0.04 -5.59 -5.72
N GLU A 101 0.25 -4.35 -5.30
CA GLU A 101 -0.81 -3.48 -4.82
C GLU A 101 -1.35 -2.63 -5.98
N LEU A 102 -2.66 -2.61 -6.12
CA LEU A 102 -3.38 -1.80 -7.08
C LEU A 102 -4.22 -0.78 -6.33
N ILE A 103 -4.13 0.47 -6.76
CA ILE A 103 -4.76 1.63 -6.11
C ILE A 103 -5.62 2.35 -7.14
N GLU A 104 -6.88 2.61 -6.83
CA GLU A 104 -7.73 3.53 -7.58
C GLU A 104 -8.05 4.72 -6.69
N THR A 105 -7.65 5.91 -7.13
CA THR A 105 -7.85 7.15 -6.39
C THR A 105 -7.71 8.36 -7.31
N ASP A 106 -8.55 9.36 -7.06
CA ASP A 106 -8.44 10.71 -7.65
C ASP A 106 -7.69 11.68 -6.71
N ILE A 107 -7.12 11.17 -5.61
CA ILE A 107 -6.34 11.99 -4.67
C ILE A 107 -4.97 12.25 -5.27
N GLU A 108 -4.62 13.53 -5.38
CA GLU A 108 -3.31 13.98 -5.85
C GLU A 108 -2.20 13.63 -4.85
N ASP A 109 -0.98 13.43 -5.35
CA ASP A 109 0.14 12.94 -4.55
C ASP A 109 0.49 13.87 -3.39
N GLU A 110 0.41 15.20 -3.58
CA GLU A 110 0.66 16.19 -2.52
C GLU A 110 -0.40 16.12 -1.41
N GLU A 111 -1.66 15.91 -1.77
CA GLU A 111 -2.75 15.79 -0.80
C GLU A 111 -2.69 14.46 -0.06
N LEU A 112 -2.36 13.37 -0.77
CA LEU A 112 -2.14 12.07 -0.14
C LEU A 112 -1.00 12.13 0.88
N ALA A 113 0.12 12.78 0.53
CA ALA A 113 1.22 12.97 1.46
C ALA A 113 0.79 13.77 2.70
N ARG A 114 -0.07 14.79 2.55
CA ARG A 114 -0.61 15.56 3.68
C ARG A 114 -1.47 14.68 4.60
N LEU A 115 -2.42 13.95 4.04
CA LEU A 115 -3.36 13.09 4.78
C LEU A 115 -2.64 11.97 5.53
N ASP A 116 -1.64 11.36 4.90
CA ASP A 116 -0.84 10.28 5.50
C ASP A 116 -0.01 10.78 6.70
N ASN A 117 0.55 12.00 6.61
CA ASN A 117 1.27 12.62 7.73
C ASN A 117 0.36 13.02 8.91
N GLU A 118 -0.89 13.36 8.63
CA GLU A 118 -1.89 13.70 9.65
C GLU A 118 -2.47 12.45 10.34
N ASN A 119 -2.15 11.24 9.86
CA ASN A 119 -2.76 9.98 10.27
C ASN A 119 -4.29 9.99 10.16
N ASP A 120 -4.84 10.74 9.21
CA ASP A 120 -6.28 10.86 8.99
C ASP A 120 -6.79 9.68 8.15
N TYR A 121 -6.59 8.47 8.69
CA TYR A 121 -7.17 7.24 8.14
C TYR A 121 -8.59 7.11 8.69
N ALA A 122 -9.58 7.20 7.80
CA ALA A 122 -11.00 7.20 8.14
C ALA A 122 -11.48 5.90 8.81
#